data_AF-A0AAV1ZZ63-F1
#
_entry.id   AF-A0AAV1ZZ63-F1
#
_cell.length_a   1.000
_cell.length_b   1.000
_cell.length_c   1.000
_cell.angle_alpha   90.00
_cell.angle_beta   90.00
_cell.angle_gamma   90.00
#
_symmetry.space_group_name_H-M   'P 1'
#
loop_
_entity.id
_entity.type
_entity.pdbx_description
1 polymer ?
#
loop_
_entity_poly.entity_id
_entity_poly.type
_entity_poly.pdbx_seq_one_letter_code
_entity_poly.pdbx_strand_id
1 'polypeptide(L)'
;MSFFKFRYIFRQKYLLVFTVIVIILFLMYQLFSVGQLGKELSRRNPRPKLQTNFKNYEKADGFMQSKSADREIKDDVWHAASNVQDKAKFILGVLPSSQRFYKPTPRNTFKCIESGEEIDFAFVNDNYCDCSDSSDEPSTSACSSGRFFCTHQSKHSLNSVLSYKVNDGICDCCDGSDEWLRITLPEHTLVPVNKQKGIFQVPCPVNCIS
;
A
#
# COMPACT_ATOMS: atom_id res chain seq x y z
N MET A 1 -16.94 -46.75 59.21
CA MET A 1 -17.44 -45.71 58.27
C MET A 1 -16.40 -44.64 57.86
N SER A 2 -15.11 -44.78 58.19
CA SER A 2 -14.09 -43.72 57.98
C SER A 2 -13.20 -43.92 56.72
N PHE A 3 -13.01 -45.16 56.25
CA PHE A 3 -12.06 -45.48 55.16
C PHE A 3 -12.53 -45.07 53.75
N PHE A 4 -13.86 -45.05 53.50
CA PHE A 4 -14.42 -44.74 52.18
C PHE A 4 -14.38 -43.23 51.83
N LYS A 5 -14.56 -42.34 52.82
CA LYS A 5 -14.44 -40.89 52.62
C LYS A 5 -13.00 -40.47 52.27
N PHE A 6 -12.00 -41.16 52.82
CA PHE A 6 -10.59 -40.86 52.57
C PHE A 6 -10.18 -41.18 51.12
N ARG A 7 -10.59 -42.35 50.57
CA ARG A 7 -10.32 -42.72 49.17
C ARG A 7 -11.00 -41.80 48.16
N TYR A 8 -12.19 -41.27 48.47
CA TYR A 8 -12.94 -40.36 47.60
C TYR A 8 -12.29 -38.96 47.50
N ILE A 9 -11.90 -38.38 48.65
CA ILE A 9 -11.20 -37.08 48.71
C ILE A 9 -9.83 -37.17 48.04
N PHE A 10 -9.11 -38.27 48.23
CA PHE A 10 -7.81 -38.49 47.58
C PHE A 10 -7.98 -38.50 46.06
N ARG A 11 -8.92 -39.29 45.52
CA ARG A 11 -9.19 -39.41 44.08
C ARG A 11 -9.68 -38.11 43.44
N GLN A 12 -10.46 -37.29 44.15
CA GLN A 12 -10.86 -35.94 43.70
C GLN A 12 -9.67 -34.97 43.60
N LYS A 13 -8.71 -35.02 44.53
CA LYS A 13 -7.52 -34.17 44.48
C LYS A 13 -6.61 -34.51 43.30
N TYR A 14 -6.43 -35.79 42.98
CA TYR A 14 -5.68 -36.19 41.78
C TYR A 14 -6.38 -35.77 40.49
N LEU A 15 -7.71 -35.82 40.44
CA LEU A 15 -8.46 -35.36 39.27
C LEU A 15 -8.30 -33.85 39.05
N LEU A 16 -8.36 -33.05 40.12
CA LEU A 16 -8.12 -31.60 40.06
C LEU A 16 -6.69 -31.28 39.62
N VAL A 17 -5.70 -31.95 40.18
CA VAL A 17 -4.29 -31.78 39.79
C VAL A 17 -4.09 -32.17 38.32
N PHE A 18 -4.71 -33.26 37.86
CA PHE A 18 -4.66 -33.66 36.45
C PHE A 18 -5.30 -32.62 35.53
N THR A 19 -6.47 -32.08 35.89
CA THR A 19 -7.11 -31.03 35.08
C THR A 19 -6.27 -29.76 35.00
N VAL A 20 -5.61 -29.36 36.09
CA VAL A 20 -4.72 -28.19 36.11
C VAL A 20 -3.51 -28.43 35.20
N ILE A 21 -2.92 -29.62 35.22
CA ILE A 21 -1.80 -29.98 34.34
C ILE A 21 -2.22 -29.91 32.87
N VAL A 22 -3.38 -30.46 32.51
CA VAL A 22 -3.90 -30.42 31.13
C VAL A 22 -4.14 -28.98 30.67
N ILE A 23 -4.69 -28.12 31.54
CA ILE A 23 -4.89 -26.69 31.24
C ILE A 23 -3.54 -25.99 31.02
N ILE A 24 -2.54 -26.23 31.87
CA ILE A 24 -1.20 -25.64 31.72
C ILE A 24 -0.56 -26.09 30.41
N LEU A 25 -0.64 -27.38 30.07
CA LEU A 25 -0.12 -27.90 28.81
C LEU A 25 -0.83 -27.27 27.60
N PHE A 26 -2.15 -27.12 27.66
CA PHE A 26 -2.92 -26.44 26.61
C PHE A 26 -2.51 -24.97 26.47
N LEU A 27 -2.38 -24.23 27.57
CA LEU A 27 -1.96 -22.82 27.54
C LEU A 27 -0.52 -22.66 27.02
N MET A 28 0.39 -23.56 27.39
CA MET A 28 1.75 -23.58 26.85
C MET A 28 1.77 -23.87 25.34
N TYR A 29 0.94 -24.81 24.87
CA TYR A 29 0.78 -25.09 23.45
C TYR A 29 0.21 -23.88 22.68
N GLN A 30 -0.81 -23.20 23.23
CA GLN A 30 -1.38 -21.99 22.64
C GLN A 30 -0.33 -20.88 22.54
N LEU A 31 0.43 -20.61 23.61
CA LEU A 31 1.51 -19.61 23.61
C LEU A 31 2.62 -19.94 22.61
N PHE A 32 3.00 -21.21 22.51
CA PHE A 32 3.98 -21.67 21.52
C PHE A 32 3.46 -21.49 20.09
N SER A 33 2.20 -21.85 19.83
CA SER A 33 1.56 -21.74 18.52
C SER A 33 1.41 -20.27 18.07
N VAL A 34 0.98 -19.38 18.98
CA VAL A 34 0.92 -17.93 18.74
C VAL A 34 2.31 -17.36 18.50
N GLY A 35 3.33 -17.83 19.23
CA GLY A 35 4.72 -17.43 19.02
C GLY A 35 5.27 -17.85 17.65
N GLN A 36 4.91 -19.04 17.15
CA GLN A 36 5.25 -19.47 15.80
C GLN A 36 4.52 -18.61 14.74
N LEU A 37 3.24 -18.33 14.94
CA LEU A 37 2.47 -17.45 14.04
C LEU A 37 3.00 -16.02 14.03
N GLY A 38 3.43 -15.48 15.18
CA GLY A 38 4.05 -14.16 15.28
C GLY A 38 5.40 -14.08 14.54
N LYS A 39 6.20 -15.15 14.58
CA LYS A 39 7.46 -15.23 13.81
C LYS A 39 7.21 -15.36 12.31
N GLU A 40 6.19 -16.11 11.89
CA GLU A 40 5.81 -16.23 10.48
C GLU A 40 5.14 -14.96 9.93
N LEU A 41 4.30 -14.27 10.72
CA LEU A 41 3.80 -12.93 10.38
C LEU A 41 4.92 -11.91 10.31
N SER A 42 5.90 -11.94 11.22
CA SER A 42 7.09 -11.08 11.14
C SER A 42 8.03 -11.45 9.98
N ARG A 43 7.95 -12.66 9.42
CA ARG A 43 8.68 -13.08 8.22
C ARG A 43 7.93 -12.75 6.92
N ARG A 44 6.59 -12.84 6.90
CA ARG A 44 5.75 -12.47 5.75
C ARG A 44 5.49 -10.97 5.65
N ASN A 45 5.49 -10.26 6.76
CA ASN A 45 5.68 -8.82 6.83
C ASN A 45 7.12 -8.52 7.26
N PRO A 46 8.11 -8.60 6.36
CA PRO A 46 9.08 -7.52 6.44
C PRO A 46 8.22 -6.27 6.25
N ARG A 47 8.09 -5.42 7.29
CA ARG A 47 7.82 -4.00 7.02
C ARG A 47 8.72 -3.68 5.84
N PRO A 48 8.20 -3.30 4.65
CA PRO A 48 9.08 -2.74 3.67
C PRO A 48 9.76 -1.61 4.44
N LYS A 49 11.09 -1.72 4.65
CA LYS A 49 11.86 -0.53 5.00
C LYS A 49 11.40 0.48 3.98
N LEU A 50 10.76 1.54 4.46
CA LEU A 50 10.31 2.69 3.68
C LEU A 50 11.26 2.83 2.50
N GLN A 51 10.75 2.57 1.31
CA GLN A 51 11.53 2.31 0.10
C GLN A 51 12.76 3.23 0.05
N THR A 52 13.97 2.67 0.22
CA THR A 52 15.21 3.35 -0.12
C THR A 52 15.35 3.55 -1.64
N ASN A 53 14.32 3.21 -2.41
CA ASN A 53 14.23 3.36 -3.86
C ASN A 53 13.70 4.73 -4.32
N PHE A 54 13.43 5.67 -3.41
CA PHE A 54 13.07 7.05 -3.81
C PHE A 54 14.16 7.73 -4.65
N LYS A 55 15.43 7.32 -4.52
CA LYS A 55 16.56 7.83 -5.34
C LYS A 55 16.51 7.44 -6.81
N ASN A 56 15.72 6.42 -7.18
CA ASN A 56 15.63 5.99 -8.58
C ASN A 56 14.52 6.72 -9.35
N TYR A 57 13.55 7.33 -8.65
CA TYR A 57 12.51 8.16 -9.28
C TYR A 57 13.04 9.54 -9.68
N GLU A 58 13.98 10.09 -8.90
CA GLU A 58 14.79 11.29 -9.21
C GLU A 58 15.82 11.09 -10.34
N LYS A 59 15.90 9.88 -10.91
CA LYS A 59 16.82 9.57 -12.03
C LYS A 59 16.06 9.32 -13.33
N ALA A 60 14.73 9.17 -13.28
CA ALA A 60 13.87 8.92 -14.42
C ALA A 60 13.32 10.22 -15.05
N ASP A 61 13.44 11.36 -14.36
CA ASP A 61 13.10 12.70 -14.85
C ASP A 61 14.24 13.36 -15.66
N GLY A 62 15.39 12.69 -15.83
CA GLY A 62 16.58 13.18 -16.52
C GLY A 62 16.65 12.96 -18.04
N PHE A 63 15.54 12.92 -18.78
CA PHE A 63 15.57 12.81 -20.26
C PHE A 63 14.80 13.93 -20.95
N MET A 64 15.27 15.16 -20.80
CA MET A 64 15.24 16.17 -21.87
C MET A 64 16.35 17.18 -21.61
N GLN A 65 17.57 16.86 -22.06
CA GLN A 65 18.63 17.86 -22.17
C GLN A 65 19.12 17.90 -23.62
N SER A 66 18.44 18.73 -24.42
CA SER A 66 18.94 19.15 -25.72
C SER A 66 20.13 20.08 -25.50
N LYS A 67 21.27 19.71 -26.11
CA LYS A 67 22.51 20.48 -26.18
C LYS A 67 22.29 21.85 -26.84
N SER A 68 22.75 22.92 -26.20
CA SER A 68 23.30 24.09 -26.92
C SER A 68 24.29 24.84 -26.03
N ALA A 69 25.46 25.08 -26.59
CA ALA A 69 26.55 25.85 -26.00
C ALA A 69 26.28 27.37 -26.06
N ASP A 70 27.04 28.09 -25.23
CA ASP A 70 27.41 29.51 -25.29
C ASP A 70 26.58 30.58 -24.55
N ARG A 71 27.24 31.08 -23.49
CA ARG A 71 27.46 32.48 -23.06
C ARG A 71 26.40 33.24 -22.25
N GLU A 72 26.88 33.68 -21.07
CA GLU A 72 26.40 34.74 -20.18
C GLU A 72 25.67 35.89 -20.88
N ILE A 73 24.39 36.09 -20.51
CA ILE A 73 23.78 37.41 -20.35
C ILE A 73 22.99 37.40 -19.03
N LYS A 74 23.32 38.40 -18.24
CA LYS A 74 22.92 38.69 -16.87
C LYS A 74 21.49 39.28 -16.80
N ASP A 75 20.86 39.06 -15.64
CA ASP A 75 19.83 39.92 -15.00
C ASP A 75 18.45 39.91 -15.73
N ASP A 76 17.36 39.27 -15.26
CA ASP A 76 16.52 39.77 -14.14
C ASP A 76 15.33 38.84 -13.74
N VAL A 77 15.36 37.51 -13.97
CA VAL A 77 14.13 36.68 -13.78
C VAL A 77 14.25 35.47 -12.85
N TRP A 78 15.47 35.01 -12.48
CA TRP A 78 15.63 33.72 -11.79
C TRP A 78 16.26 33.75 -10.39
N HIS A 79 16.25 34.91 -9.70
CA HIS A 79 16.65 35.00 -8.29
C HIS A 79 15.57 35.55 -7.35
N ALA A 80 14.32 35.71 -7.81
CA ALA A 80 13.21 36.18 -7.00
C ALA A 80 12.12 35.12 -6.71
N ALA A 81 12.39 33.83 -6.93
CA ALA A 81 11.44 32.76 -6.60
C ALA A 81 12.07 31.57 -5.84
N SER A 82 13.20 31.77 -5.16
CA SER A 82 13.56 30.91 -4.02
C SER A 82 12.79 31.38 -2.77
N ASN A 83 11.47 31.29 -2.82
CA ASN A 83 10.61 31.46 -1.66
C ASN A 83 9.85 30.14 -1.46
N VAL A 84 10.33 29.37 -0.47
CA VAL A 84 9.66 28.30 0.26
C VAL A 84 8.37 27.80 -0.41
N GLN A 85 8.50 26.85 -1.32
CA GLN A 85 7.38 26.00 -1.67
C GLN A 85 7.79 24.59 -1.30
N ASP A 86 7.39 24.20 -0.09
CA ASP A 86 7.39 22.80 0.34
C ASP A 86 6.95 21.96 -0.85
N LYS A 87 7.85 21.09 -1.31
CA LYS A 87 7.60 20.14 -2.40
C LYS A 87 6.59 19.12 -1.85
N ALA A 88 5.33 19.51 -1.78
CA ALA A 88 4.25 18.69 -1.26
C ALA A 88 4.27 17.39 -2.06
N LYS A 89 4.54 16.28 -1.37
CA LYS A 89 4.61 14.96 -1.97
C LYS A 89 3.26 14.67 -2.64
N PHE A 90 3.26 14.55 -3.96
CA PHE A 90 2.07 14.21 -4.73
C PHE A 90 1.66 12.78 -4.41
N ILE A 91 0.37 12.54 -4.13
CA ILE A 91 -0.17 11.20 -3.85
C ILE A 91 -0.68 10.59 -5.16
N LEU A 92 -0.17 9.40 -5.48
CA LEU A 92 -0.60 8.65 -6.67
C LEU A 92 -2.06 8.21 -6.51
N GLY A 93 -2.76 8.07 -7.63
CA GLY A 93 -4.16 7.64 -7.63
C GLY A 93 -5.15 8.71 -7.17
N VAL A 94 -4.71 9.95 -6.93
CA VAL A 94 -5.57 11.08 -6.50
C VAL A 94 -5.65 12.15 -7.59
N LEU A 95 -6.86 12.66 -7.86
CA LEU A 95 -7.08 13.79 -8.77
C LEU A 95 -6.23 15.02 -8.39
N PRO A 96 -5.66 15.75 -9.36
CA PRO A 96 -4.89 16.97 -9.08
C PRO A 96 -5.64 18.00 -8.21
N SER A 97 -6.96 18.14 -8.40
CA SER A 97 -7.82 19.03 -7.61
C SER A 97 -8.02 18.59 -6.16
N SER A 98 -7.84 17.30 -5.88
CA SER A 98 -8.05 16.67 -4.56
C SER A 98 -6.76 16.47 -3.77
N GLN A 99 -5.57 16.67 -4.36
CA GLN A 99 -4.26 16.54 -3.70
C GLN A 99 -4.15 17.32 -2.38
N ARG A 100 -4.88 18.44 -2.27
CA ARG A 100 -4.89 19.26 -1.05
C ARG A 100 -5.43 18.54 0.20
N PHE A 101 -6.29 17.53 0.02
CA PHE A 101 -6.90 16.78 1.12
C PHE A 101 -5.95 15.73 1.70
N TYR A 102 -4.95 15.30 0.93
CA TYR A 102 -3.98 14.28 1.34
C TYR A 102 -2.72 14.90 1.94
N LYS A 103 -2.92 15.85 2.86
CA LYS A 103 -1.84 16.46 3.64
C LYS A 103 -2.03 16.09 5.11
N PRO A 104 -0.95 15.75 5.84
CA PRO A 104 -1.05 15.48 7.26
C PRO A 104 -1.54 16.72 8.00
N THR A 105 -2.40 16.52 8.99
CA THR A 105 -2.74 17.56 9.96
C THR A 105 -1.51 17.92 10.81
N PRO A 106 -1.54 19.01 11.61
CA PRO A 106 -0.48 19.30 12.58
C PRO A 106 -0.24 18.19 13.60
N ARG A 107 -1.19 17.25 13.77
CA ARG A 107 -1.06 16.08 14.65
C ARG A 107 -0.52 14.84 13.91
N ASN A 108 -0.11 14.98 12.65
CA ASN A 108 0.28 13.89 11.76
C ASN A 108 -0.85 12.87 11.52
N THR A 109 -2.11 13.33 11.49
CA THR A 109 -3.27 12.50 11.17
C THR A 109 -3.76 12.76 9.75
N PHE A 110 -4.51 11.82 9.19
CA PHE A 110 -5.33 11.98 8.00
C PHE A 110 -6.80 11.94 8.40
N LYS A 111 -7.60 12.85 7.83
CA LYS A 111 -9.04 12.83 8.00
C LYS A 111 -9.67 12.23 6.75
N CYS A 112 -10.35 11.10 6.89
CA CYS A 112 -11.09 10.45 5.82
C CYS A 112 -12.05 11.45 5.17
N ILE A 113 -12.10 11.47 3.84
CA ILE A 113 -12.61 12.62 3.07
C ILE A 113 -14.12 12.82 3.25
N GLU A 114 -14.89 11.75 3.10
CA GLU A 114 -16.35 11.74 3.21
C GLU A 114 -16.81 11.24 4.58
N SER A 115 -16.17 10.20 5.15
CA SER A 115 -16.58 9.64 6.45
C SER A 115 -16.16 10.51 7.63
N GLY A 116 -15.09 11.30 7.49
CA GLY A 116 -14.61 12.25 8.50
C GLY A 116 -13.87 11.63 9.69
N GLU A 117 -13.69 10.31 9.71
CA GLU A 117 -12.86 9.60 10.68
C GLU A 117 -11.41 10.10 10.62
N GLU A 118 -10.68 10.08 11.75
CA GLU A 118 -9.25 10.45 11.77
C GLU A 118 -8.39 9.22 12.06
N ILE A 119 -7.39 9.00 11.20
CA ILE A 119 -6.39 7.93 11.28
C ILE A 119 -4.98 8.53 11.31
N ASP A 120 -3.96 7.74 11.63
CA ASP A 120 -2.57 8.22 11.48
C ASP A 120 -2.28 8.43 9.98
N PHE A 121 -1.59 9.51 9.62
CA PHE A 121 -1.22 9.74 8.22
C PHE A 121 -0.33 8.62 7.65
N ALA A 122 0.36 7.87 8.51
CA ALA A 122 1.14 6.69 8.12
C ALA A 122 0.29 5.54 7.56
N PHE A 123 -1.03 5.53 7.80
CA PHE A 123 -1.95 4.52 7.27
C PHE A 123 -2.45 4.84 5.86
N VAL A 124 -2.17 6.05 5.34
CA VAL A 124 -2.49 6.38 3.95
C VAL A 124 -1.58 5.61 2.99
N ASN A 125 -2.17 4.77 2.13
CA ASN A 125 -1.50 3.87 1.20
C ASN A 125 -0.61 2.84 1.87
N ASP A 126 -1.08 2.26 2.97
CA ASP A 126 -0.35 1.23 3.73
C ASP A 126 -0.76 -0.21 3.39
N ASN A 127 -1.62 -0.37 2.37
CA ASN A 127 -2.23 -1.62 1.93
C ASN A 127 -3.26 -2.21 2.91
N TYR A 128 -3.83 -1.39 3.80
CA TYR A 128 -4.95 -1.74 4.66
C TYR A 128 -6.07 -0.70 4.52
N CYS A 129 -7.33 -1.13 4.66
CA CYS A 129 -8.48 -0.24 4.49
C CYS A 129 -9.00 0.21 5.86
N ASP A 130 -8.58 1.39 6.30
CA ASP A 130 -8.92 1.99 7.58
C ASP A 130 -10.12 2.96 7.49
N CYS A 131 -10.24 3.72 6.39
CA CYS A 131 -11.38 4.62 6.21
C CYS A 131 -12.62 3.88 5.70
N SER A 132 -13.78 4.13 6.31
CA SER A 132 -15.05 3.57 5.84
C SER A 132 -15.47 4.04 4.44
N ASP A 133 -14.91 5.15 3.96
CA ASP A 133 -15.11 5.71 2.61
C ASP A 133 -14.01 5.33 1.60
N SER A 134 -13.05 4.48 1.98
CA SER A 134 -11.91 4.05 1.14
C SER A 134 -10.94 5.16 0.73
N SER A 135 -11.00 6.34 1.36
CA SER A 135 -10.21 7.50 0.93
C SER A 135 -8.74 7.45 1.31
N ASP A 136 -8.35 6.58 2.24
CA ASP A 136 -6.98 6.34 2.70
C ASP A 136 -6.10 5.55 1.73
N GLU A 137 -6.70 4.74 0.84
CA GLU A 137 -5.96 3.85 -0.07
C GLU A 137 -6.10 4.24 -1.56
N PRO A 138 -5.77 5.47 -1.99
CA PRO A 138 -5.92 5.87 -3.39
C PRO A 138 -4.91 5.20 -4.35
N SER A 139 -3.75 4.72 -3.86
CA SER A 139 -2.68 4.14 -4.67
C SER A 139 -2.49 2.63 -4.47
N THR A 140 -3.40 1.96 -3.78
CA THR A 140 -3.33 0.51 -3.51
C THR A 140 -4.65 -0.17 -3.86
N SER A 141 -4.66 -1.51 -3.76
CA SER A 141 -5.83 -2.34 -4.00
C SER A 141 -6.59 -2.72 -2.72
N ALA A 142 -6.29 -2.11 -1.58
CA ALA A 142 -6.74 -2.61 -0.26
C ALA A 142 -8.22 -2.38 0.02
N CYS A 143 -8.79 -1.26 -0.43
CA CYS A 143 -10.21 -0.95 -0.22
C CYS A 143 -11.08 -1.41 -1.40
N SER A 144 -12.09 -2.25 -1.17
CA SER A 144 -12.94 -2.82 -2.22
C SER A 144 -13.73 -1.78 -3.05
N SER A 145 -14.08 -0.66 -2.43
CA SER A 145 -14.82 0.45 -3.07
C SER A 145 -13.90 1.59 -3.52
N GLY A 146 -12.59 1.43 -3.35
CA GLY A 146 -11.58 2.43 -3.72
C GLY A 146 -11.49 2.64 -5.23
N ARG A 147 -11.01 3.83 -5.61
CA ARG A 147 -10.74 4.20 -7.00
C ARG A 147 -9.35 4.79 -7.13
N PHE A 148 -8.65 4.41 -8.19
CA PHE A 148 -7.36 4.98 -8.56
C PHE A 148 -7.55 5.91 -9.76
N PHE A 149 -7.14 7.16 -9.63
CA PHE A 149 -7.12 8.12 -10.73
C PHE A 149 -5.78 8.07 -11.46
N CYS A 150 -5.80 7.77 -12.76
CA CYS A 150 -4.56 7.70 -13.54
C CYS A 150 -3.89 9.08 -13.65
N THR A 151 -2.57 9.09 -13.78
CA THR A 151 -1.76 10.32 -13.72
C THR A 151 -1.99 11.21 -14.94
N HIS A 152 -2.03 10.60 -16.13
CA HIS A 152 -2.30 11.27 -17.39
C HIS A 152 -3.33 10.50 -18.20
N GLN A 153 -4.28 11.23 -18.78
CA GLN A 153 -5.34 10.65 -19.60
C GLN A 153 -5.74 11.52 -20.78
N SER A 154 -6.18 10.87 -21.85
CA SER A 154 -6.87 11.52 -22.96
C SER A 154 -8.36 11.70 -22.68
N LYS A 155 -9.01 12.60 -23.44
CA LYS A 155 -10.45 12.92 -23.29
C LYS A 155 -11.39 11.71 -23.47
N HIS A 156 -10.91 10.65 -24.11
CA HIS A 156 -11.70 9.46 -24.45
C HIS A 156 -11.42 8.26 -23.52
N SER A 157 -10.53 8.39 -22.53
CA SER A 157 -10.14 7.32 -21.62
C SER A 157 -10.89 7.37 -20.27
N LEU A 158 -10.93 6.25 -19.55
CA LEU A 158 -11.55 6.16 -18.22
C LEU A 158 -10.70 6.87 -17.18
N ASN A 159 -11.15 8.04 -16.69
CA ASN A 159 -10.43 8.87 -15.70
C ASN A 159 -9.98 8.15 -14.40
N SER A 160 -10.56 6.98 -14.10
CA SER A 160 -10.19 6.17 -12.95
C SER A 160 -10.45 4.68 -13.20
N VAL A 161 -9.70 3.85 -12.48
CA VAL A 161 -9.86 2.40 -12.40
C VAL A 161 -10.30 2.01 -10.99
N LEU A 162 -10.83 0.79 -10.84
CA LEU A 162 -11.19 0.24 -9.52
C LEU A 162 -9.92 -0.19 -8.79
N SER A 163 -9.92 -0.09 -7.46
CA SER A 163 -8.75 -0.42 -6.62
C SER A 163 -8.16 -1.81 -6.91
N TYR A 164 -8.98 -2.83 -7.14
CA TYR A 164 -8.49 -4.20 -7.39
C TYR A 164 -7.64 -4.34 -8.67
N LYS A 165 -7.70 -3.36 -9.58
CA LYS A 165 -6.91 -3.28 -10.80
C LYS A 165 -5.54 -2.63 -10.58
N VAL A 166 -5.32 -2.03 -9.41
CA VAL A 166 -4.07 -1.35 -9.10
C VAL A 166 -3.01 -2.39 -8.79
N ASN A 167 -1.93 -2.39 -9.59
CA ASN A 167 -0.84 -3.36 -9.49
C ASN A 167 -1.30 -4.82 -9.63
N ASP A 168 -2.23 -5.11 -10.55
CA ASP A 168 -2.65 -6.47 -10.87
C ASP A 168 -1.86 -7.09 -12.06
N GLY A 169 -0.97 -6.29 -12.66
CA GLY A 169 -0.13 -6.66 -13.80
C GLY A 169 -0.78 -6.44 -15.16
N ILE A 170 -2.03 -5.95 -15.20
CA ILE A 170 -2.78 -5.57 -16.39
C ILE A 170 -2.88 -4.04 -16.43
N CYS A 171 -2.53 -3.45 -17.56
CA CYS A 171 -2.53 -2.01 -17.73
C CYS A 171 -3.93 -1.55 -18.16
N ASP A 172 -4.66 -0.93 -17.24
CA ASP A 172 -5.96 -0.31 -17.47
C ASP A 172 -5.84 1.19 -17.76
N CYS A 173 -4.86 1.88 -17.16
CA CYS A 173 -4.58 3.27 -17.49
C CYS A 173 -3.83 3.38 -18.83
N CYS A 174 -4.17 4.38 -19.66
CA CYS A 174 -3.46 4.61 -20.93
C CYS A 174 -1.98 4.98 -20.76
N ASP A 175 -1.62 5.53 -19.60
CA ASP A 175 -0.24 5.86 -19.22
C ASP A 175 0.42 4.76 -18.38
N GLY A 176 -0.32 3.70 -18.03
CA GLY A 176 0.14 2.60 -17.17
C GLY A 176 0.40 2.97 -15.71
N SER A 177 -0.13 4.10 -15.23
CA SER A 177 0.14 4.60 -13.87
C SER A 177 -0.49 3.76 -12.75
N ASP A 178 -1.51 2.96 -13.08
CA ASP A 178 -2.10 1.94 -12.21
C ASP A 178 -1.11 0.82 -11.84
N GLU A 179 -0.13 0.55 -12.71
CA GLU A 179 0.89 -0.49 -12.54
C GLU A 179 2.25 0.07 -12.10
N TRP A 180 2.23 1.00 -11.15
CA TRP A 180 3.42 1.73 -10.68
C TRP A 180 4.46 0.84 -9.97
N LEU A 181 4.06 -0.29 -9.40
CA LEU A 181 4.97 -1.29 -8.83
C LEU A 181 5.68 -2.14 -9.90
N ARG A 182 5.16 -2.16 -11.14
CA ARG A 182 5.69 -2.99 -12.25
C ARG A 182 5.86 -4.46 -11.84
N ILE A 183 4.83 -5.02 -11.19
CA ILE A 183 4.86 -6.39 -10.69
C ILE A 183 5.09 -7.33 -11.87
N THR A 184 6.08 -8.22 -11.75
CA THR A 184 6.32 -9.22 -12.81
C THR A 184 5.27 -10.32 -12.68
N LEU A 185 4.48 -10.50 -13.74
CA LEU A 185 3.50 -11.57 -13.81
C LEU A 185 4.18 -12.95 -13.91
N PRO A 186 3.59 -14.00 -13.31
CA PRO A 186 4.05 -15.36 -13.50
C PRO A 186 4.11 -15.75 -14.99
N GLU A 187 5.12 -16.53 -15.38
CA GLU A 187 5.35 -16.87 -16.79
C GLU A 187 4.12 -17.49 -17.49
N HIS A 188 3.34 -18.28 -16.76
CA HIS A 188 2.14 -18.94 -17.29
C HIS A 188 0.94 -18.00 -17.48
N THR A 189 0.94 -16.81 -16.88
CA THR A 189 -0.11 -15.79 -17.08
C THR A 189 0.27 -14.76 -18.13
N LEU A 190 1.52 -14.78 -18.60
CA LEU A 190 1.97 -13.89 -19.67
C LEU A 190 1.28 -14.21 -20.98
N VAL A 191 0.64 -13.19 -21.56
CA VAL A 191 0.09 -13.26 -22.91
C VAL A 191 1.18 -12.75 -23.86
N PRO A 192 1.60 -13.55 -24.86
CA PRO A 192 2.54 -13.10 -25.88
C PRO A 192 2.05 -11.79 -26.53
N VAL A 193 2.95 -10.82 -26.73
CA VAL A 193 2.62 -9.46 -27.22
C VAL A 193 1.80 -9.50 -28.52
N ASN A 194 2.10 -10.44 -29.42
CA ASN A 194 1.37 -10.63 -30.68
C ASN A 194 -0.06 -11.18 -30.52
N LYS A 195 -0.43 -11.64 -29.31
CA LYS A 195 -1.76 -12.17 -28.95
C LYS A 195 -2.52 -11.25 -27.99
N GLN A 196 -1.90 -10.18 -27.51
CA GLN A 196 -2.52 -9.17 -26.65
C GLN A 196 -3.51 -8.31 -27.47
N LYS A 197 -4.75 -8.81 -27.65
CA LYS A 197 -5.82 -8.08 -28.33
C LYS A 197 -6.57 -7.20 -27.33
N GLY A 198 -6.09 -5.98 -27.13
CA GLY A 198 -6.74 -4.98 -26.27
C GLY A 198 -6.60 -5.23 -24.76
N ILE A 199 -5.72 -6.16 -24.37
CA ILE A 199 -5.29 -6.39 -22.99
C ILE A 199 -3.79 -6.12 -22.97
N PHE A 200 -3.36 -5.12 -22.22
CA PHE A 200 -1.95 -4.78 -22.08
C PHE A 200 -1.46 -5.30 -20.73
N GLN A 201 -0.28 -5.92 -20.71
CA GLN A 201 0.37 -6.36 -19.47
C GLN A 201 1.62 -5.52 -19.23
N VAL A 202 2.05 -5.46 -17.97
CA VAL A 202 3.34 -4.88 -17.59
C VAL A 202 4.52 -5.48 -18.38
N PRO A 203 5.51 -4.67 -18.82
CA PRO A 203 5.58 -3.22 -18.67
C PRO A 203 4.57 -2.49 -19.57
N CYS A 204 3.84 -1.54 -18.99
CA CYS A 204 2.72 -0.89 -19.66
C CYS A 204 3.17 0.01 -20.81
N PRO A 205 2.55 -0.12 -22.01
CA PRO A 205 2.75 0.84 -23.08
C PRO A 205 2.00 2.14 -22.79
N VAL A 206 2.62 3.28 -23.10
CA VAL A 206 1.95 4.58 -23.05
C VAL A 206 1.17 4.78 -24.35
N ASN A 207 -0.15 4.69 -24.27
CA ASN A 207 -1.08 4.74 -25.41
C ASN A 207 -2.19 5.80 -25.21
N CYS A 208 -1.90 6.90 -24.53
CA CYS A 208 -2.85 8.00 -24.40
C CYS A 208 -3.01 8.73 -25.75
N ILE A 209 -3.93 8.24 -26.59
CA ILE A 209 -4.25 8.89 -27.88
C ILE A 209 -5.02 10.18 -27.58
N SER A 210 -4.46 11.32 -28.02
CA SER A 210 -4.96 12.69 -27.80
C SER A 210 -6.29 12.98 -28.47
#